data_AF-A0A401TPX9-F1
#
_entry.id   AF-A0A401TPX9-F1
#
_cell.length_a   1.000
_cell.length_b   1.000
_cell.length_c   1.000
_cell.angle_alpha   90.00
_cell.angle_beta   90.00
_cell.angle_gamma   90.00
#
_symmetry.space_group_name_H-M   'P 1'
#
loop_
_entity.id
_entity.type
_entity.pdbx_description
1 polymer ?
#
loop_
_entity_poly.entity_id
_entity_poly.type
_entity_poly.pdbx_seq_one_letter_code
_entity_poly.pdbx_strand_id
1 'polypeptide(L)'
;MNRIRIHVLPTNRGRLTPLPRLQEPQACSFTHRPCSQPRLEGQDYCLKHILEDKNAPYKPCSYVSSKTGRRCTAPAPKPDKRDT
;
A
#
# COMPACT_ATOMS: atom_id res chain seq x y z
N MET A 1 41.93 34.01 -34.81
CA MET A 1 41.77 34.07 -33.34
C MET A 1 40.42 34.69 -33.03
N ASN A 2 39.40 33.86 -32.79
CA ASN A 2 38.00 34.29 -32.72
C ASN A 2 37.44 33.73 -31.42
N ARG A 3 37.26 34.58 -30.41
CA ARG A 3 36.92 34.19 -29.03
C ARG A 3 35.41 34.37 -28.84
N ILE A 4 34.66 33.28 -28.97
CA ILE A 4 33.21 33.26 -28.72
C ILE A 4 32.97 33.35 -27.20
N ARG A 5 32.35 34.43 -26.75
CA ARG A 5 31.89 34.61 -25.37
C ARG A 5 30.54 33.93 -25.20
N ILE A 6 30.54 32.69 -24.70
CA ILE A 6 29.33 31.94 -24.36
C ILE A 6 28.79 32.51 -23.04
N HIS A 7 27.73 33.30 -23.10
CA HIS A 7 26.96 33.65 -21.92
C HIS A 7 26.22 32.40 -21.43
N VAL A 8 26.76 31.75 -20.40
CA VAL A 8 26.06 30.69 -19.67
C VAL A 8 24.93 31.36 -18.91
N LEU A 9 23.71 31.29 -19.45
CA LEU A 9 22.49 31.58 -18.71
C LEU A 9 22.47 30.67 -17.47
N PRO A 10 22.22 31.19 -16.26
CA PRO A 10 22.08 30.33 -15.09
C PRO A 10 20.86 29.44 -15.31
N THR A 11 21.09 28.16 -15.58
CA THR A 11 20.06 27.12 -15.54
C THR A 11 19.40 27.22 -14.17
N ASN A 12 18.21 27.82 -14.16
CA ASN A 12 17.29 27.76 -13.04
C ASN A 12 16.93 26.29 -12.90
N ARG A 13 17.70 25.56 -12.08
CA ARG A 13 17.38 24.21 -11.65
C ARG A 13 16.08 24.35 -10.87
N GLY A 14 14.97 24.24 -11.61
CA GLY A 14 13.63 24.27 -11.08
C GLY A 14 13.63 23.42 -9.83
N ARG A 15 13.38 24.08 -8.71
CA ARG A 15 13.14 23.44 -7.42
C ARG A 15 11.98 22.48 -7.69
N LEU A 16 12.28 21.18 -7.83
CA LEU A 16 11.25 20.15 -7.79
C LEU A 16 10.60 20.32 -6.43
N THR A 17 9.41 20.91 -6.41
CA THR A 17 8.52 20.86 -5.27
C THR A 17 8.43 19.38 -4.90
N PRO A 18 8.73 18.97 -3.65
CA PRO A 18 8.38 17.63 -3.23
C PRO A 18 6.87 17.53 -3.46
N LEU A 19 6.45 16.67 -4.39
CA LEU A 19 5.05 16.28 -4.45
C LEU A 19 4.67 15.90 -3.02
N PRO A 20 3.56 16.41 -2.46
CA PRO A 20 3.12 16.01 -1.13
C PRO A 20 3.18 14.49 -1.13
N ARG A 21 4.02 13.89 -0.27
CA ARG A 21 4.23 12.44 -0.23
C ARG A 21 2.86 11.82 -0.24
N LEU A 22 2.48 11.27 -1.40
CA LEU A 22 1.16 10.70 -1.63
C LEU A 22 1.00 9.69 -0.50
N GLN A 23 0.11 10.01 0.46
CA GLN A 23 0.10 9.47 1.83
C GLN A 23 0.75 8.11 1.85
N GLU A 24 1.98 8.03 2.38
CA GLU A 24 2.73 6.78 2.37
C GLU A 24 1.78 5.71 2.88
N PRO A 25 1.52 4.66 2.07
CA PRO A 25 0.58 3.64 2.46
C PRO A 25 1.08 3.11 3.79
N GLN A 26 0.33 3.42 4.85
CA GLN A 26 0.84 3.27 6.19
C GLN A 26 1.22 1.81 6.35
N ALA A 27 2.45 1.57 6.78
CA ALA A 27 2.95 0.22 6.88
C ALA A 27 2.12 -0.56 7.90
N CYS A 28 1.98 -1.85 7.67
CA CYS A 28 1.29 -2.76 8.56
C CYS A 28 1.88 -2.67 9.98
N SER A 29 1.03 -2.36 10.95
CA SER A 29 1.37 -2.15 12.36
C SER A 29 1.56 -3.46 13.14
N PHE A 30 1.96 -4.53 12.44
CA PHE A 30 2.19 -5.83 13.06
C PHE A 30 3.40 -5.77 13.99
N THR A 31 3.16 -5.88 15.30
CA THR A 31 4.18 -5.72 16.34
C THR A 31 5.12 -6.92 16.45
N HIS A 32 4.65 -8.10 16.05
CA HIS A 32 5.43 -9.35 16.18
C HIS A 32 6.49 -9.50 15.07
N ARG A 33 6.24 -8.94 13.88
CA ARG A 33 7.20 -8.89 12.76
C ARG A 33 7.08 -7.58 12.00
N PRO A 34 8.20 -6.89 11.70
CA PRO A 34 8.16 -5.68 10.89
C PRO A 34 7.64 -6.04 9.49
N CYS A 35 6.52 -5.42 9.10
CA CYS A 35 5.86 -5.68 7.83
C CYS A 35 5.79 -4.40 7.01
N SER A 36 6.56 -4.31 5.92
CA SER A 36 6.56 -3.16 5.02
C SER A 36 5.39 -3.16 4.02
N GLN A 37 4.37 -4.00 4.25
CA GLN A 37 3.19 -4.05 3.39
C GLN A 37 2.24 -2.90 3.70
N PRO A 38 1.51 -2.39 2.70
CA PRO A 38 0.49 -1.38 2.92
C PRO A 38 -0.59 -1.93 3.86
N ARG A 39 -0.99 -1.14 4.85
CA ARG A 39 -2.18 -1.41 5.66
C ARG A 39 -3.44 -1.27 4.81
N LEU A 40 -4.49 -1.96 5.20
CA LEU A 40 -5.79 -1.84 4.56
C LEU A 40 -6.50 -0.55 4.98
N GLU A 41 -7.35 -0.02 4.11
CA GLU A 41 -8.14 1.16 4.44
C GLU A 41 -9.06 0.86 5.63
N GLY A 42 -8.94 1.67 6.69
CA GLY A 42 -9.69 1.50 7.94
C GLY A 42 -9.10 0.47 8.91
N GLN A 43 -7.95 -0.14 8.60
CA GLN A 43 -7.35 -1.19 9.41
C GLN A 43 -5.84 -0.97 9.58
N ASP A 44 -5.28 -1.35 10.72
CA ASP A 44 -3.85 -1.17 11.00
C ASP A 44 -2.95 -2.27 10.41
N TYR A 45 -3.53 -3.29 9.76
CA TYR A 45 -2.81 -4.45 9.25
C TYR A 45 -2.96 -4.59 7.73
N CYS A 46 -1.99 -5.26 7.10
CA CYS A 46 -2.04 -5.62 5.68
C CYS A 46 -2.99 -6.81 5.43
N LEU A 47 -3.31 -7.08 4.16
CA LEU A 47 -4.15 -8.21 3.73
C LEU A 47 -3.74 -9.58 4.31
N LYS A 48 -2.45 -9.76 4.63
CA LYS A 48 -1.95 -11.01 5.20
C LYS A 48 -2.15 -11.07 6.72
N HIS A 49 -1.77 -10.00 7.44
CA HIS A 49 -1.81 -9.96 8.90
C HIS A 49 -3.21 -9.61 9.45
N ILE A 50 -4.09 -9.03 8.64
CA ILE A 50 -5.47 -8.78 9.05
C ILE A 50 -6.24 -10.06 9.42
N LEU A 51 -5.76 -11.22 8.97
CA LEU A 51 -6.31 -12.53 9.34
C LEU A 51 -5.93 -12.98 10.75
N GLU A 52 -4.85 -12.42 11.32
CA GLU A 52 -4.43 -12.68 12.70
C GLU A 52 -5.19 -11.80 13.69
N ASP A 53 -5.68 -10.64 13.24
CA ASP A 53 -6.46 -9.74 14.07
C ASP A 53 -7.90 -10.25 14.24
N LYS A 54 -8.26 -10.62 15.48
CA LYS A 54 -9.61 -11.08 15.82
C LYS A 54 -10.65 -9.95 15.83
N ASN A 55 -10.21 -8.70 15.94
CA ASN A 55 -11.08 -7.52 15.98
C ASN A 55 -11.42 -7.04 14.56
N ALA A 56 -10.62 -7.41 13.57
CA ALA A 56 -10.81 -7.02 12.19
C ALA A 56 -12.06 -7.68 11.59
N PRO A 57 -12.82 -6.96 10.75
CA PRO A 57 -13.94 -7.51 10.01
C PRO A 57 -13.47 -8.36 8.82
N TYR A 58 -12.33 -9.05 8.94
CA TYR A 58 -11.81 -9.93 7.90
C TYR A 58 -11.62 -11.32 8.47
N LYS A 59 -11.83 -12.33 7.63
CA LYS A 59 -11.59 -13.74 7.98
C LYS A 59 -10.98 -14.47 6.79
N PRO A 60 -10.17 -15.52 6.99
CA PRO A 60 -9.68 -16.31 5.88
C PRO A 60 -10.88 -16.86 5.11
N CYS A 61 -10.83 -16.76 3.78
CA CYS A 61 -11.91 -17.22 2.93
C CYS A 61 -12.12 -18.72 3.17
N SER A 62 -13.32 -19.08 3.66
CA SER A 62 -13.65 -20.48 3.91
C SER A 62 -14.09 -21.22 2.63
N TYR A 63 -14.00 -20.57 1.47
CA TYR A 63 -14.34 -21.17 0.19
C TYR A 63 -13.36 -22.30 -0.13
N VAL A 64 -13.91 -23.47 -0.41
CA VAL A 64 -13.17 -24.64 -0.88
C VAL A 64 -13.61 -24.88 -2.31
N SER A 65 -12.68 -24.78 -3.24
CA SER A 65 -13.01 -24.92 -4.65
C SER A 65 -13.40 -26.36 -4.95
N SER A 66 -14.61 -26.56 -5.49
CA SER A 66 -15.16 -27.91 -5.75
C SER A 66 -14.39 -28.67 -6.84
N LYS A 67 -13.68 -27.96 -7.73
CA LYS A 67 -12.89 -28.56 -8.83
C LYS A 67 -11.49 -29.00 -8.42
N THR A 68 -10.87 -28.34 -7.45
CA THR A 68 -9.46 -28.56 -7.09
C THR A 68 -9.25 -28.94 -5.62
N GLY A 69 -10.29 -28.90 -4.80
CA GLY A 69 -10.23 -29.17 -3.35
C GLY A 69 -9.39 -28.15 -2.56
N ARG A 70 -8.89 -27.09 -3.21
CA ARG A 70 -8.04 -26.09 -2.56
C ARG A 70 -8.89 -25.06 -1.83
N ARG A 71 -8.53 -24.82 -0.56
CA ARG A 71 -9.09 -23.74 0.27
C ARG A 71 -8.47 -22.41 -0.16
N CYS A 72 -9.28 -21.37 -0.27
CA CYS A 72 -8.79 -20.03 -0.50
C CYS A 72 -8.02 -19.53 0.72
N THR A 73 -6.79 -19.04 0.53
CA THR A 73 -6.00 -18.35 1.55
C THR A 73 -6.20 -16.84 1.52
N ALA A 74 -7.04 -16.34 0.59
CA ALA A 74 -7.36 -14.93 0.49
C ALA A 74 -8.17 -14.45 1.70
N PRO A 75 -7.92 -13.23 2.22
CA PRO A 75 -8.79 -12.61 3.20
C PRO A 75 -10.13 -12.24 2.56
N ALA A 76 -11.22 -12.70 3.16
CA ALA A 76 -12.56 -12.30 2.79
C ALA A 76 -13.00 -11.14 3.71
N PRO A 77 -13.35 -9.95 3.18
CA PRO A 77 -14.03 -8.95 3.97
C PRO A 77 -15.35 -9.54 4.45
N LYS A 78 -15.63 -9.45 5.75
CA LYS A 78 -17.01 -9.55 6.22
C LYS A 78 -17.74 -8.39 5.53
N PRO A 79 -18.88 -8.64 4.87
CA PRO A 79 -19.63 -7.58 4.23
C PRO A 79 -20.18 -6.65 5.31
N ASP A 80 -19.42 -5.63 5.69
CA ASP A 80 -19.96 -4.43 6.27
C ASP A 80 -20.13 -3.44 5.13
N LYS A 81 -21.40 -3.21 4.83
CA LYS A 81 -21.98 -2.31 3.84
C LYS A 81 -21.01 -1.21 3.37
N ARG A 82 -20.36 -1.42 2.22
CA ARG A 82 -20.04 -0.28 1.34
C ARG A 82 -21.36 0.09 0.68
N ASP A 83 -22.05 0.99 1.37
CA ASP A 83 -23.14 1.83 0.88
C ASP A 83 -22.76 2.41 -0.49
N THR A 84 -23.66 2.17 -1.46
CA THR A 84 -23.88 2.80 -2.78
C THR A 84 -22.75 2.99 -3.80
#